data_AF-A0A538QW66-F1
#
_entry.id   AF-A0A538QW66-F1
#
_cell.length_a   1.000
_cell.length_b   1.000
_cell.length_c   1.000
_cell.angle_alpha   90.00
_cell.angle_beta   90.00
_cell.angle_gamma   90.00
#
_symmetry.space_group_name_H-M   'P 1'
#
loop_
_entity.id
_entity.type
_entity.pdbx_description
1 polymer ?
#
loop_
_entity_poly.entity_id
_entity_poly.type
_entity_poly.pdbx_seq_one_letter_code
_entity_poly.pdbx_strand_id
1 'polypeptide(L)'
;MSSAVVGRAGARDARRRLPSIDLGTGGYKPTYNPNDQIEVIWTTPRTSAGPVYGAKCSWQIADPSVQLMGNGATISLTGEVRNNAQFKLDKAGSFDATCTIGAARLTVTLKR
;
A
#
# COMPACT_ATOMS: atom_id res chain seq x y z
N MET A 1 -22.13 50.24 13.72
CA MET A 1 -22.54 49.68 12.42
C MET A 1 -21.36 48.91 11.86
N SER A 2 -21.45 47.58 11.89
CA SER A 2 -20.45 46.65 11.35
C SER A 2 -20.51 46.62 9.83
N SER A 3 -19.35 46.48 9.17
CA SER A 3 -19.26 45.63 7.98
C SER A 3 -17.83 45.12 7.82
N ALA A 4 -17.76 43.79 7.77
CA ALA A 4 -16.57 42.98 7.87
C ALA A 4 -15.85 42.87 6.52
N VAL A 5 -14.52 42.91 6.56
CA VAL A 5 -13.66 42.42 5.49
C VAL A 5 -13.73 40.89 5.50
N VAL A 6 -14.52 40.32 4.60
CA VAL A 6 -14.52 38.86 4.38
C VAL A 6 -13.40 38.52 3.42
N GLY A 7 -12.26 38.08 3.98
CA GLY A 7 -11.20 37.43 3.23
C GLY A 7 -11.71 36.16 2.57
N ARG A 8 -11.83 36.18 1.24
CA ARG A 8 -11.96 34.96 0.43
C ARG A 8 -10.57 34.33 0.28
N ALA A 9 -10.21 33.46 1.22
CA ALA A 9 -9.09 32.56 1.06
C ALA A 9 -9.58 31.10 1.20
N GLY A 10 -9.37 30.31 0.15
CA GLY A 10 -9.24 28.86 0.28
C GLY A 10 -10.52 28.01 0.28
N ALA A 11 -11.27 28.00 -0.81
CA ALA A 11 -12.20 26.90 -1.10
C ALA A 11 -11.89 26.28 -2.47
N ARG A 12 -10.64 25.84 -2.65
CA ARG A 12 -10.21 25.00 -3.77
C ARG A 12 -9.32 23.87 -3.26
N ASP A 13 -9.81 22.94 -2.43
CA ASP A 13 -9.20 21.60 -2.43
C ASP A 13 -10.02 20.48 -1.75
N ALA A 14 -11.23 20.22 -2.24
CA ALA A 14 -12.01 19.04 -1.81
C ALA A 14 -11.94 17.88 -2.81
N ARG A 15 -11.09 17.95 -3.86
CA ARG A 15 -11.15 17.03 -5.01
C ARG A 15 -9.90 16.19 -5.29
N ARG A 16 -8.91 16.16 -4.40
CA ARG A 16 -7.80 15.19 -4.51
C ARG A 16 -7.14 14.92 -3.16
N ARG A 17 -7.89 14.38 -2.19
CA ARG A 17 -7.24 13.73 -1.05
C ARG A 17 -6.28 12.70 -1.62
N LEU A 18 -5.01 12.84 -1.23
CA LEU A 18 -3.93 11.96 -1.65
C LEU A 18 -4.35 10.50 -1.39
N PRO A 19 -3.89 9.55 -2.21
CA PRO A 19 -4.12 8.15 -1.91
C PRO A 19 -3.64 7.82 -0.49
N SER A 20 -4.36 6.93 0.18
CA SER A 20 -3.95 6.21 1.39
C SER A 20 -3.75 4.74 1.03
N ILE A 21 -2.98 4.02 1.84
CA ILE A 21 -2.72 2.60 1.64
C ILE A 21 -2.99 1.93 2.99
N ASP A 22 -3.93 1.00 3.01
CA ASP A 22 -4.24 0.21 4.20
C ASP A 22 -3.70 -1.21 4.05
N LEU A 23 -3.45 -1.87 5.17
CA LEU A 23 -3.18 -3.32 5.18
C LEU A 23 -4.47 -4.07 4.87
N GLY A 24 -4.38 -4.96 3.89
CA GLY A 24 -5.45 -5.87 3.52
C GLY A 24 -5.27 -7.25 4.17
N THR A 25 -6.24 -8.13 3.90
CA THR A 25 -6.12 -9.58 4.12
C THR A 25 -6.36 -10.29 2.78
N GLY A 26 -6.04 -11.58 2.65
CA GLY A 26 -6.29 -12.30 1.41
C GLY A 26 -5.97 -13.80 1.52
N GLY A 27 -6.63 -14.59 0.66
CA GLY A 27 -6.49 -16.04 0.64
C GLY A 27 -5.56 -16.59 -0.45
N TYR A 28 -4.91 -15.72 -1.25
CA TYR A 28 -3.94 -16.19 -2.25
C TYR A 28 -2.78 -16.87 -1.55
N LYS A 29 -2.57 -18.13 -1.90
CA LYS A 29 -1.40 -18.90 -1.51
C LYS A 29 -0.39 -18.80 -2.65
N PRO A 30 0.85 -18.33 -2.39
CA PRO A 30 1.86 -18.24 -3.43
C PRO A 30 2.16 -19.62 -4.02
N THR A 31 2.45 -19.67 -5.32
CA THR A 31 2.75 -20.90 -6.08
C THR A 31 4.16 -21.46 -5.80
N TYR A 32 4.78 -21.07 -4.69
CA TYR A 32 6.18 -21.34 -4.38
C TYR A 32 6.34 -22.29 -3.20
N ASN A 33 7.56 -22.80 -3.03
CA ASN A 33 7.87 -23.80 -2.01
C ASN A 33 7.67 -23.20 -0.60
N PRO A 34 6.86 -23.80 0.27
CA PRO A 34 6.69 -23.32 1.65
C PRO A 34 8.01 -23.27 2.46
N ASN A 35 9.07 -23.94 1.98
CA ASN A 35 10.40 -23.85 2.58
C ASN A 35 11.16 -22.55 2.25
N ASP A 36 10.69 -21.73 1.31
CA ASP A 36 11.37 -20.50 0.88
C ASP A 36 11.20 -19.31 1.84
N GLN A 37 10.50 -19.50 2.98
CA GLN A 37 10.40 -18.49 4.06
C GLN A 37 9.85 -17.15 3.53
N ILE A 38 8.65 -17.24 2.94
CA ILE A 38 8.00 -16.16 2.22
C ILE A 38 6.95 -15.50 3.11
N GLU A 39 6.98 -14.18 3.20
CA GLU A 39 5.90 -13.37 3.77
C GLU A 39 5.09 -12.68 2.68
N VAL A 40 3.76 -12.68 2.84
CA VAL A 40 2.83 -12.08 1.88
C VAL A 40 2.11 -10.91 2.51
N ILE A 41 2.33 -9.73 1.96
CA ILE A 41 1.65 -8.51 2.40
C ILE A 41 0.57 -8.14 1.40
N TRP A 42 -0.60 -7.81 1.95
CA TRP A 42 -1.74 -7.32 1.22
C TRP A 42 -1.91 -5.84 1.50
N THR A 43 -2.15 -5.05 0.45
CA THR A 43 -2.43 -3.62 0.60
C THR A 43 -3.63 -3.21 -0.22
N THR A 44 -4.40 -2.27 0.30
CA THR A 44 -5.61 -1.75 -0.35
C THR A 44 -5.41 -0.25 -0.60
N PRO A 45 -5.18 0.17 -1.86
CA PRO A 45 -5.09 1.59 -2.20
C PRO A 45 -6.47 2.26 -2.12
N ARG A 46 -6.58 3.39 -1.43
CA ARG A 46 -7.84 4.12 -1.25
C ARG A 46 -7.65 5.62 -1.38
N THR A 47 -8.74 6.34 -1.64
CA THR A 47 -8.87 7.78 -1.45
C THR A 47 -10.14 8.04 -0.64
N SER A 48 -10.43 9.30 -0.31
CA SER A 48 -11.73 9.64 0.28
C SER A 48 -12.93 9.36 -0.65
N ALA A 49 -12.71 9.19 -1.95
CA ALA A 49 -13.74 8.86 -2.91
C ALA A 49 -13.96 7.35 -3.08
N GLY A 50 -13.09 6.51 -2.50
CA GLY A 50 -13.17 5.04 -2.60
C GLY A 50 -11.86 4.38 -3.02
N PRO A 51 -11.88 3.06 -3.32
CA PRO A 51 -10.72 2.29 -3.76
C PRO A 51 -10.09 2.83 -5.05
N VAL A 52 -8.76 2.73 -5.16
CA VAL A 52 -8.03 3.14 -6.37
C VAL A 52 -7.66 1.92 -7.19
N TYR A 53 -8.44 1.67 -8.25
CA TYR A 53 -8.23 0.57 -9.18
C TYR A 53 -6.93 0.75 -9.99
N GLY A 54 -6.18 -0.35 -10.15
CA GLY A 54 -4.94 -0.38 -10.95
C GLY A 54 -3.72 0.30 -10.30
N ALA A 55 -3.87 0.90 -9.13
CA ALA A 55 -2.74 1.46 -8.39
C ALA A 55 -1.84 0.36 -7.85
N LYS A 56 -0.56 0.35 -8.25
CA LYS A 56 0.44 -0.63 -7.79
C LYS A 56 1.36 -0.03 -6.73
N CYS A 57 1.65 -0.80 -5.70
CA CYS A 57 2.71 -0.47 -4.74
C CYS A 57 4.08 -0.51 -5.43
N SER A 58 4.86 0.55 -5.28
CA SER A 58 6.32 0.48 -5.46
C SER A 58 6.94 0.21 -4.10
N TRP A 59 7.67 -0.90 -3.98
CA TRP A 59 8.26 -1.33 -2.70
C TRP A 59 9.71 -0.87 -2.59
N GLN A 60 10.03 -0.23 -1.47
CA GLN A 60 11.38 0.08 -1.05
C GLN A 60 11.74 -0.78 0.15
N ILE A 61 12.89 -1.44 0.06
CA ILE A 61 13.39 -2.40 1.03
C ILE A 61 14.85 -2.03 1.29
N ALA A 62 15.23 -1.82 2.54
CA ALA A 62 16.58 -1.39 2.89
C ALA A 62 17.54 -2.57 3.13
N ASP A 63 17.04 -3.69 3.66
CA ASP A 63 17.89 -4.83 4.02
C ASP A 63 18.09 -5.77 2.81
N PRO A 64 19.34 -6.08 2.42
CA PRO A 64 19.62 -6.97 1.30
C PRO A 64 19.19 -8.42 1.52
N SER A 65 18.89 -8.85 2.76
CA SER A 65 18.35 -10.19 3.03
C SER A 65 16.84 -10.32 2.72
N VAL A 66 16.21 -9.26 2.22
CA VAL A 66 14.79 -9.23 1.87
C VAL A 66 14.66 -9.05 0.35
N GLN A 67 14.11 -10.06 -0.31
CA GLN A 67 13.94 -10.05 -1.77
C GLN A 67 12.45 -9.95 -2.13
N LEU A 68 12.09 -8.97 -2.97
CA LEU A 68 10.74 -8.88 -3.52
C LEU A 68 10.60 -9.91 -4.65
N MET A 69 9.88 -10.99 -4.38
CA MET A 69 9.67 -12.11 -5.30
C MET A 69 8.51 -11.87 -6.26
N GLY A 70 7.51 -11.12 -5.83
CA GLY A 70 6.33 -10.85 -6.63
C GLY A 70 5.57 -9.63 -6.15
N ASN A 71 5.00 -8.88 -7.09
CA ASN A 71 4.21 -7.69 -6.83
C ASN A 71 3.03 -7.65 -7.81
N GLY A 72 1.89 -8.09 -7.32
CA GLY A 72 0.65 -8.20 -8.08
C GLY A 72 -0.37 -7.14 -7.68
N ALA A 73 -1.25 -6.82 -8.62
CA ALA A 73 -2.46 -6.05 -8.35
C ALA A 73 -3.66 -6.88 -8.81
N THR A 74 -4.59 -7.11 -7.89
CA THR A 74 -5.87 -7.74 -8.17
C THR A 74 -6.89 -6.66 -8.47
N ILE A 75 -7.41 -6.68 -9.69
CA ILE A 75 -8.51 -5.84 -10.12
C ILE A 75 -9.79 -6.65 -9.91
N SER A 76 -10.68 -6.19 -9.03
CA SER A 76 -11.97 -6.84 -8.79
C SER A 76 -13.11 -5.86 -8.99
N LEU A 77 -13.99 -6.11 -9.96
CA LEU A 77 -15.17 -5.25 -10.21
C LEU A 77 -16.25 -5.40 -9.13
N THR A 78 -16.19 -6.48 -8.33
CA THR A 78 -17.21 -6.84 -7.33
C THR A 78 -16.63 -7.00 -5.91
N GLY A 79 -15.32 -6.86 -5.75
CA GLY A 79 -14.61 -7.01 -4.49
C GLY A 79 -13.60 -5.89 -4.24
N GLU A 80 -12.93 -5.95 -3.11
CA GLU A 80 -11.96 -4.94 -2.70
C GLU A 80 -10.72 -4.96 -3.62
N VAL A 81 -10.25 -3.79 -4.07
CA VAL A 81 -9.00 -3.66 -4.81
C VAL A 81 -7.84 -4.00 -3.88
N ARG A 82 -7.01 -4.96 -4.25
CA ARG A 82 -5.88 -5.37 -3.42
C ARG A 82 -4.62 -5.52 -4.25
N ASN A 83 -3.50 -5.07 -3.72
CA ASN A 83 -2.18 -5.47 -4.18
C ASN A 83 -1.62 -6.52 -3.24
N ASN A 84 -0.85 -7.45 -3.80
CA ASN A 84 -0.10 -8.43 -3.03
C ASN A 84 1.38 -8.31 -3.34
N ALA A 85 2.19 -8.35 -2.29
CA ALA A 85 3.63 -8.40 -2.40
C ALA A 85 4.14 -9.63 -1.67
N GLN A 86 5.08 -10.33 -2.29
CA GLN A 86 5.70 -11.54 -1.74
C GLN A 86 7.16 -11.23 -1.49
N PHE A 87 7.59 -11.42 -0.25
CA PHE A 87 8.96 -11.17 0.18
C PHE A 87 9.59 -12.48 0.62
N LYS A 88 10.76 -12.80 0.08
CA LYS A 88 11.62 -13.85 0.62
C LYS A 88 12.55 -13.25 1.67
N LEU A 89 12.63 -13.90 2.82
CA LEU A 89 13.43 -13.45 3.96
C LEU A 89 14.60 -14.43 4.18
N ASP A 90 15.82 -14.07 3.77
CA ASP A 90 16.97 -14.98 3.78
C ASP A 90 17.58 -15.19 5.17
N LYS A 91 17.27 -14.32 6.15
CA LYS A 91 17.69 -14.48 7.56
C LYS A 91 16.52 -14.21 8.53
N ALA A 92 16.61 -14.77 9.73
CA ALA A 92 15.65 -14.49 10.80
C ALA A 92 15.74 -13.03 11.25
N GLY A 93 14.61 -12.45 11.64
CA GLY A 93 14.57 -11.05 12.11
C GLY A 93 13.32 -10.30 11.69
N SER A 94 13.38 -8.98 11.88
CA SER A 94 12.31 -8.03 11.61
C SER A 94 12.82 -6.97 10.63
N PHE A 95 12.11 -6.77 9.53
CA PHE A 95 12.55 -5.90 8.43
C PHE A 95 11.45 -4.96 8.01
N ASP A 96 11.79 -3.71 7.70
CA ASP A 96 10.80 -2.75 7.21
C ASP A 96 10.79 -2.73 5.68
N ALA A 97 9.58 -2.81 5.11
CA ALA A 97 9.32 -2.62 3.71
C ALA A 97 8.30 -1.48 3.54
N THR A 98 8.58 -0.55 2.63
CA THR A 98 7.71 0.61 2.41
C THR A 98 7.06 0.52 1.04
N CYS A 99 5.72 0.40 1.01
CA CYS A 99 4.93 0.58 -0.20
C CYS A 99 4.67 2.08 -0.44
N THR A 100 4.88 2.53 -1.67
CA THR A 100 4.52 3.87 -2.14
C THR A 100 3.52 3.79 -3.29
N ILE A 101 2.46 4.61 -3.22
CA ILE A 101 1.47 4.81 -4.30
C ILE A 101 1.21 6.31 -4.45
N GLY A 102 1.76 6.93 -5.50
CA GLY A 102 1.72 8.39 -5.62
C GLY A 102 2.40 9.05 -4.41
N ALA A 103 1.67 9.88 -3.68
CA ALA A 103 2.16 10.50 -2.44
C ALA A 103 1.93 9.63 -1.17
N ALA A 104 1.15 8.56 -1.29
CA ALA A 104 0.86 7.66 -0.18
C ALA A 104 2.08 6.80 0.15
N ARG A 105 2.35 6.59 1.43
CA ARG A 105 3.36 5.63 1.90
C ARG A 105 2.79 4.79 3.04
N LEU A 106 3.11 3.51 3.01
CA LEU A 106 2.82 2.56 4.08
C LEU A 106 4.08 1.75 4.34
N THR A 107 4.62 1.86 5.56
CA THR A 107 5.69 0.98 6.03
C THR A 107 5.06 -0.19 6.77
N VAL A 108 5.50 -1.40 6.41
CA VAL A 108 5.07 -2.65 7.02
C VAL A 108 6.31 -3.35 7.55
N THR A 109 6.14 -4.03 8.68
CA THR A 109 7.21 -4.83 9.27
C THR A 109 7.02 -6.29 8.87
N LEU A 110 8.00 -6.81 8.16
CA LEU A 110 8.15 -8.20 7.79
C LEU A 110 8.85 -8.97 8.90
N LYS A 111 8.45 -10.20 9.17
CA LYS A 111 9.01 -11.06 10.21
C LYS A 111 9.28 -12.48 9.69
N ARG A 112 10.48 -12.96 9.98
CA ARG A 112 10.86 -14.37 9.86
C ARG A 112 11.24 -14.94 11.22
#